data_AF-A0A0M5JKG2-F1
#
_entry.id   AF-A0A0M5JKG2-F1
#
_cell.length_a   1.000
_cell.length_b   1.000
_cell.length_c   1.000
_cell.angle_alpha   90.00
_cell.angle_beta   90.00
_cell.angle_gamma   90.00
#
_symmetry.space_group_name_H-M   'P 1'
#
loop_
_entity.id
_entity.type
_entity.pdbx_description
1 polymer ?
#
loop_
_entity_poly.entity_id
_entity_poly.type
_entity_poly.pdbx_seq_one_letter_code
_entity_poly.pdbx_strand_id
1 'polypeptide(L)'
;MRENKSIALYINVLLGALGTILIGLAAMSTLSNRNHSVYLMLFGGFILVITYINYLEKKAGLQNSITWVRSIGSIVLFLALGLMFFFL
;
A
#
# COMPACT_ATOMS: atom_id res chain seq x y z
N MET A 1 19.29 3.76 -23.46
CA MET A 1 18.90 4.74 -22.42
C MET A 1 17.42 4.68 -22.03
N ARG A 2 16.45 4.59 -22.97
CA ARG A 2 14.99 4.57 -22.67
C ARG A 2 14.51 3.30 -21.92
N GLU A 3 15.08 2.14 -22.24
CA GLU A 3 14.65 0.83 -21.72
C GLU A 3 14.98 0.61 -20.22
N ASN A 4 16.15 1.06 -19.78
CA ASN A 4 16.54 1.04 -18.35
C ASN A 4 15.59 1.92 -17.52
N LYS A 5 15.19 3.08 -18.07
CA LYS A 5 14.29 4.02 -17.39
C LYS A 5 12.90 3.41 -17.14
N SER A 6 12.40 2.59 -18.08
CA SER A 6 11.15 1.84 -17.88
C SER A 6 11.28 0.75 -16.83
N ILE A 7 12.37 -0.03 -16.82
CA ILE A 7 12.58 -1.12 -15.84
C ILE A 7 12.66 -0.56 -14.42
N ALA A 8 13.43 0.51 -14.21
CA ALA A 8 13.53 1.18 -12.91
C ALA A 8 12.15 1.67 -12.41
N LEU A 9 11.30 2.12 -13.33
CA LEU A 9 9.95 2.60 -13.00
C LEU A 9 9.04 1.48 -12.52
N TYR A 10 9.07 0.31 -13.18
CA TYR A 10 8.32 -0.88 -12.74
C TYR A 10 8.83 -1.43 -11.41
N ILE A 11 10.15 -1.42 -11.17
CA ILE A 11 10.73 -1.81 -9.87
C ILE A 11 10.22 -0.88 -8.76
N ASN A 12 10.14 0.43 -9.00
CA ASN A 12 9.62 1.38 -8.02
C ASN A 12 8.14 1.14 -7.70
N VAL A 13 7.31 0.80 -8.69
CA VAL A 13 5.91 0.40 -8.47
C VAL A 13 5.82 -0.85 -7.61
N LEU A 14 6.68 -1.84 -7.88
CA LEU A 14 6.72 -3.10 -7.15
C LEU A 14 7.19 -2.91 -5.70
N LEU A 15 8.22 -2.09 -5.48
CA LEU A 15 8.65 -1.67 -4.14
C LEU A 15 7.56 -0.88 -3.41
N GLY A 16 6.85 0.01 -4.10
CA GLY A 16 5.71 0.73 -3.54
C GLY A 16 4.58 -0.22 -3.09
N ALA A 17 4.26 -1.23 -3.90
CA ALA A 17 3.30 -2.26 -3.56
C ALA A 17 3.75 -3.06 -2.33
N LEU A 18 4.97 -3.62 -2.34
CA LEU A 18 5.53 -4.38 -1.21
C LEU A 18 5.56 -3.55 0.08
N GLY A 19 5.98 -2.28 0.00
CA GLY A 19 5.99 -1.37 1.13
C GLY A 19 4.60 -1.16 1.73
N THR A 20 3.58 -0.96 0.88
CA THR A 20 2.19 -0.84 1.37
C THR A 20 1.68 -2.12 2.03
N ILE A 21 2.04 -3.30 1.50
CA ILE A 21 1.69 -4.59 2.10
C ILE A 21 2.33 -4.73 3.49
N LEU A 22 3.61 -4.38 3.64
CA LEU A 22 4.33 -4.43 4.92
C LEU A 22 3.71 -3.47 5.96
N ILE A 23 3.35 -2.25 5.56
CA ILE A 23 2.62 -1.30 6.44
C ILE A 23 1.29 -1.92 6.87
N GLY A 24 0.60 -2.60 5.95
CA GLY A 24 -0.66 -3.28 6.26
C GLY A 24 -0.49 -4.37 7.30
N LEU A 25 0.49 -5.25 7.13
CA LEU A 25 0.82 -6.29 8.10
C LEU A 25 1.21 -5.72 9.47
N ALA A 26 2.00 -4.63 9.49
CA ALA A 26 2.37 -3.94 10.72
C ALA A 26 1.15 -3.32 11.43
N ALA A 27 0.18 -2.77 10.69
CA ALA A 27 -1.07 -2.30 11.28
C ALA A 27 -1.86 -3.43 11.94
N MET A 28 -1.90 -4.61 11.31
CA MET A 28 -2.63 -5.76 11.86
C MET A 28 -2.02 -6.32 13.13
N SER A 29 -0.69 -6.32 13.27
CA SER A 29 -0.04 -6.78 14.51
C SER A 29 -0.48 -5.97 15.74
N THR A 30 -0.97 -4.74 15.55
CA THR A 30 -1.45 -3.88 16.64
C THR A 30 -2.88 -4.19 17.08
N LEU A 31 -3.68 -4.88 16.26
CA LEU A 31 -5.01 -5.36 16.65
C LEU A 31 -4.94 -6.39 17.78
N SER A 32 -3.91 -7.25 17.76
CA SER A 32 -3.61 -8.19 18.85
C SER A 32 -3.50 -7.51 20.22
N ASN A 33 -3.01 -6.27 20.26
CA ASN A 33 -2.82 -5.51 21.49
C ASN A 33 -4.06 -4.71 21.92
N ARG A 34 -5.20 -4.84 21.21
CA ARG A 34 -6.46 -4.09 21.41
C ARG A 34 -6.30 -2.56 21.50
N ASN A 35 -5.17 -2.02 21.02
CA ASN A 35 -4.90 -0.59 21.05
C ASN A 35 -5.48 0.07 19.80
N HIS A 36 -6.77 0.40 19.88
CA HIS A 36 -7.55 0.95 18.78
C HIS A 36 -6.96 2.28 18.25
N SER A 37 -6.35 3.08 19.12
CA SER A 37 -5.71 4.36 18.73
C SER A 37 -4.50 4.14 17.81
N VAL A 38 -3.68 3.11 18.09
CA VAL A 38 -2.50 2.77 17.27
C VAL A 38 -2.95 2.24 15.92
N TYR A 39 -3.99 1.39 15.89
CA TYR A 39 -4.56 0.89 14.65
C TYR A 39 -5.09 2.01 13.76
N LEU A 40 -5.85 2.96 14.31
CA LEU A 40 -6.36 4.12 13.58
C LEU A 40 -5.24 5.02 13.02
N MET A 41 -4.17 5.23 13.80
CA MET A 41 -3.01 5.99 13.36
C MET A 41 -2.30 5.31 12.18
N LEU A 42 -2.11 3.98 12.24
CA LEU A 42 -1.49 3.20 11.17
C LEU A 42 -2.38 3.13 9.93
N PHE A 43 -3.70 3.02 10.10
CA PHE A 43 -4.66 3.07 9.00
C PHE A 43 -4.65 4.44 8.29
N GLY A 44 -4.63 5.53 9.06
CA GLY A 44 -4.48 6.88 8.51
C GLY A 44 -3.15 7.05 7.77
N GLY A 45 -2.05 6.58 8.35
CA GLY A 45 -0.73 6.59 7.72
C GLY A 45 -0.69 5.77 6.41
N PHE A 46 -1.34 4.61 6.39
CA PHE A 46 -1.46 3.77 5.21
C PHE A 46 -2.18 4.48 4.05
N ILE A 47 -3.31 5.16 4.33
CA ILE A 47 -4.02 5.97 3.32
C ILE A 47 -3.15 7.09 2.78
N LEU A 48 -2.43 7.81 3.66
CA LEU A 48 -1.54 8.90 3.26
C LEU A 48 -0.40 8.40 2.37
N VAL A 49 0.24 7.29 2.74
CA VAL A 49 1.32 6.68 1.95
C VAL A 49 0.81 6.23 0.58
N ILE A 50 -0.33 5.53 0.51
CA ILE A 50 -0.92 5.12 -0.77
C ILE A 50 -1.20 6.32 -1.66
N THR A 51 -1.81 7.37 -1.09
CA THR A 51 -2.13 8.60 -1.81
C THR A 51 -0.87 9.27 -2.35
N TYR A 52 0.18 9.33 -1.54
CA TYR A 52 1.47 9.90 -1.94
C TYR A 52 2.14 9.09 -3.06
N ILE A 53 2.17 7.75 -2.95
CA ILE A 53 2.77 6.94 -3.99
C ILE A 53 1.94 7.04 -5.29
N ASN A 54 0.61 7.15 -5.21
CA ASN A 54 -0.23 7.40 -6.39
C ASN A 54 0.10 8.72 -7.08
N TYR A 55 0.36 9.76 -6.31
CA TYR A 55 0.83 11.04 -6.84
C TYR A 55 2.19 10.89 -7.55
N LEU A 56 3.13 10.16 -6.94
CA LEU A 56 4.44 9.90 -7.55
C LEU A 56 4.35 9.07 -8.84
N GLU A 57 3.51 8.04 -8.86
CA GLU A 57 3.31 7.20 -10.05
C GLU A 57 2.69 7.97 -11.21
N LYS A 58 1.68 8.81 -10.93
CA LYS A 58 1.10 9.72 -11.92
C LYS A 58 2.12 10.72 -12.44
N LYS A 59 2.94 11.29 -11.56
CA LYS A 59 4.03 12.22 -11.95
C LYS A 59 5.10 11.54 -12.80
N ALA A 60 5.30 10.23 -12.62
CA ALA A 60 6.23 9.43 -13.40
C ALA A 60 5.68 8.99 -14.78
N GLY A 61 4.42 9.33 -15.10
CA GLY A 61 3.79 9.00 -16.38
C GLY A 61 3.24 7.58 -16.48
N LEU A 62 3.03 6.91 -15.34
CA LEU A 62 2.33 5.62 -15.32
C LEU A 62 0.86 5.78 -15.70
N GLN A 63 0.34 4.77 -16.40
CA GLN A 63 -1.07 4.74 -16.76
C GLN A 63 -1.92 4.64 -15.49
N ASN A 64 -2.99 5.44 -15.41
CA ASN A 64 -3.90 5.46 -14.27
C ASN A 64 -4.41 4.05 -13.89
N SER A 65 -4.63 3.17 -14.86
CA SER A 65 -5.10 1.79 -14.63
C SER A 65 -4.16 0.99 -13.73
N ILE A 66 -2.83 1.12 -13.92
CA ILE A 66 -1.82 0.38 -13.15
C ILE A 66 -1.79 0.89 -11.70
N THR A 67 -1.78 2.21 -11.52
CA THR A 67 -1.80 2.88 -10.22
C THR A 67 -3.07 2.58 -9.42
N TRP A 68 -4.21 2.48 -10.10
CA TRP A 68 -5.49 2.12 -9.50
C TRP A 68 -5.54 0.65 -9.06
N VAL A 69 -5.12 -0.29 -9.92
CA VAL A 69 -5.05 -1.72 -9.58
C VAL A 69 -4.16 -1.95 -8.37
N ARG A 70 -2.99 -1.32 -8.33
CA ARG A 70 -2.07 -1.42 -7.20
C ARG A 70 -2.71 -0.89 -5.91
N SER A 71 -3.34 0.28 -5.97
CA SER A 71 -3.93 0.92 -4.78
C SER A 71 -5.16 0.19 -4.26
N ILE A 72 -6.10 -0.18 -5.14
CA ILE A 72 -7.25 -1.00 -4.76
C ILE A 72 -6.74 -2.34 -4.22
N GLY A 73 -5.78 -2.98 -4.90
CA GLY A 73 -5.17 -4.23 -4.46
C GLY A 73 -4.62 -4.13 -3.04
N SER A 74 -3.82 -3.10 -2.73
CA SER A 74 -3.30 -2.86 -1.39
C SER A 74 -4.41 -2.64 -0.35
N ILE A 75 -5.45 -1.87 -0.67
CA ILE A 75 -6.57 -1.61 0.25
C ILE A 75 -7.40 -2.87 0.51
N VAL A 76 -7.73 -3.62 -0.55
CA VAL A 76 -8.49 -4.87 -0.45
C VAL A 76 -7.70 -5.91 0.35
N LEU A 77 -6.39 -6.02 0.08
CA LEU A 77 -5.52 -6.93 0.82
C LEU A 77 -5.45 -6.53 2.30
N PHE A 78 -5.29 -5.24 2.61
CA PHE A 78 -5.31 -4.73 3.98
C PHE A 78 -6.63 -5.10 4.69
N LEU A 79 -7.77 -4.85 4.07
CA LEU A 79 -9.08 -5.15 4.64
C LEU A 79 -9.29 -6.67 4.81
N ALA A 80 -8.93 -7.48 3.82
CA ALA A 80 -9.08 -8.93 3.86
C ALA A 80 -8.23 -9.55 4.98
N LEU A 81 -6.97 -9.11 5.12
CA LEU A 81 -6.09 -9.56 6.19
C LEU A 81 -6.60 -9.12 7.57
N GLY A 82 -7.12 -7.90 7.69
CA GLY A 82 -7.70 -7.42 8.94
C GLY A 82 -8.95 -8.19 9.36
N LEU A 83 -9.83 -8.52 8.43
CA LEU A 83 -10.98 -9.37 8.70
C LEU A 83 -10.56 -10.78 9.11
N MET A 84 -9.59 -11.39 8.40
CA MET A 84 -9.08 -12.72 8.76
C MET A 84 -8.52 -12.74 10.19
N PHE A 85 -7.73 -11.73 10.59
CA PHE A 85 -7.19 -11.62 11.94
C PHE A 85 -8.23 -11.32 13.01
N PHE A 86 -9.33 -10.63 12.67
CA PHE A 86 -10.40 -10.35 13.62
C PHE A 86 -11.24 -11.59 13.96
N PHE A 87 -11.40 -12.52 13.00
CA PHE A 87 -12.16 -13.75 13.17
C PHE A 87 -11.32 -14.94 13.67
N LEU A 88 -10.00 -14.84 13.69
CA LEU A 88 -9.06 -15.85 14.20
C LEU A 88 -8.83 -15.68 15.71
#